data_AF-A0A382J735-F1
#
_entry.id   AF-A0A382J735-F1
#
_cell.length_a   1.000
_cell.length_b   1.000
_cell.length_c   1.000
_cell.angle_alpha   90.00
_cell.angle_beta   90.00
_cell.angle_gamma   90.00
#
_symmetry.space_group_name_H-M   'P 1'
#
loop_
_entity.id
_entity.type
_entity.pdbx_description
1 polymer ?
#
loop_
_entity_poly.entity_id
_entity_poly.type
_entity_poly.pdbx_seq_one_letter_code
_entity_poly.pdbx_strand_id
1 'polypeptide(L)'
;MNKVTQLFSLVLITVIAIAGFLYFGGQQDIEGLKKSVAPAASIYPEAKSISEKLNFINDQSESLNLSEISQGKWVLMYFGYTSCPDVCPIDLS
;
A
#
# COMPACT_ATOMS: atom_id res chain seq x y z
N MET A 1 28.71 -43.49 -27.29
CA MET A 1 27.69 -42.91 -26.38
C MET A 1 26.46 -43.79 -26.48
N ASN A 2 26.03 -44.42 -25.38
CA ASN A 2 24.90 -45.35 -25.44
C ASN A 2 23.61 -44.54 -25.55
N LYS A 3 22.65 -44.98 -26.38
CA LYS A 3 21.35 -44.29 -26.56
C LYS A 3 20.67 -43.96 -25.22
N VAL A 4 20.85 -44.84 -24.23
CA VAL A 4 20.38 -44.66 -22.86
C VAL A 4 21.01 -43.45 -22.17
N THR A 5 22.34 -43.27 -22.30
CA THR A 5 23.04 -42.12 -21.71
C THR A 5 22.61 -40.80 -22.36
N GLN A 6 22.32 -40.80 -23.66
CA GLN A 6 21.81 -39.61 -24.37
C GLN A 6 20.39 -39.23 -23.91
N LEU A 7 19.52 -40.23 -23.67
CA LEU A 7 18.17 -39.99 -23.14
C LEU A 7 18.21 -39.37 -21.74
N PHE A 8 19.07 -39.89 -20.86
CA PHE A 8 19.23 -39.33 -19.52
C PHE A 8 19.73 -37.87 -19.53
N SER A 9 20.70 -37.56 -20.39
CA SER A 9 21.19 -36.17 -20.53
C SER A 9 20.11 -35.23 -21.04
N LEU A 10 19.27 -35.68 -21.99
CA LEU A 10 18.20 -34.86 -22.54
C LEU A 10 17.15 -34.52 -21.48
N VAL A 11 16.71 -35.52 -20.71
CA VAL A 11 15.75 -35.34 -19.62
C VAL A 11 16.28 -34.37 -18.57
N LEU A 12 17.56 -34.50 -18.20
CA LEU A 12 18.19 -33.61 -17.22
C LEU A 12 18.17 -32.15 -17.68
N ILE A 13 18.51 -31.90 -18.95
CA ILE A 13 18.49 -30.55 -19.53
C ILE A 13 17.06 -29.98 -19.52
N THR A 14 16.05 -30.79 -19.87
CA THR A 14 14.65 -30.36 -19.86
C THR A 14 14.18 -29.98 -18.46
N VAL A 15 14.55 -30.76 -17.44
CA VAL A 15 14.20 -30.47 -16.04
C VAL A 15 14.85 -29.16 -15.57
N ILE A 16 16.12 -28.94 -15.89
CA ILE A 16 16.84 -27.71 -15.54
C ILE A 16 16.18 -26.49 -16.22
N ALA A 17 15.81 -26.61 -17.49
CA ALA A 17 15.15 -25.54 -18.23
C ALA A 17 13.78 -25.17 -17.63
N ILE A 18 12.98 -26.18 -17.24
CA ILE A 18 11.68 -25.94 -16.59
C ILE A 18 11.86 -25.29 -15.22
N ALA A 19 12.81 -25.79 -14.42
CA ALA A 19 13.10 -25.22 -13.11
C ALA A 19 13.57 -23.76 -13.20
N GLY A 20 14.44 -23.45 -14.17
CA GLY A 20 14.88 -22.09 -14.45
C GLY A 20 13.72 -21.20 -14.89
N PHE A 21 12.86 -21.68 -15.79
CA PHE A 21 11.70 -20.93 -16.26
C PHE A 21 10.71 -20.62 -15.13
N LEU A 22 10.45 -21.57 -14.22
CA LEU A 22 9.57 -21.35 -13.07
C LEU A 22 10.19 -20.38 -12.05
N TYR A 23 11.52 -20.46 -11.84
CA TYR A 23 12.22 -19.59 -10.90
C TYR A 23 12.30 -18.13 -11.39
N PHE A 24 12.62 -17.93 -12.68
CA PHE A 24 12.79 -16.59 -13.26
C PHE A 24 11.51 -16.00 -13.86
N GLY A 25 10.56 -16.84 -14.31
CA GLY A 25 9.30 -16.40 -14.92
C GLY A 25 8.20 -16.00 -13.91
N GLY A 26 8.39 -16.30 -12.62
CA GLY A 26 7.42 -16.00 -11.56
C GLY A 26 7.56 -14.62 -10.91
N GLN A 27 8.64 -13.86 -11.20
CA GLN A 27 8.78 -12.50 -10.71
C GLN A 27 7.91 -11.55 -11.54
N GLN A 28 6.62 -11.53 -11.25
CA GLN A 28 5.78 -10.40 -11.63
C GLN A 28 6.36 -9.14 -10.94
N ASP A 29 6.46 -8.04 -11.69
CA ASP A 29 7.08 -6.77 -11.28
C ASP A 29 6.20 -6.02 -10.27
N ILE A 30 5.99 -6.64 -9.10
CA ILE A 30 5.24 -6.07 -7.98
C ILE A 30 5.94 -4.79 -7.47
N GLU A 31 7.27 -4.71 -7.60
CA GLU A 31 8.05 -3.51 -7.30
C GLU A 31 7.78 -2.37 -8.29
N GLY A 32 7.69 -2.65 -9.58
CA GLY A 32 7.28 -1.68 -10.60
C GLY A 32 5.83 -1.22 -10.46
N LEU A 33 4.94 -2.12 -10.01
CA LEU A 33 3.56 -1.75 -9.65
C LEU A 33 3.53 -0.79 -8.46
N LYS A 34 4.32 -1.02 -7.40
CA LYS A 34 4.46 -0.09 -6.26
C LYS A 34 4.96 1.29 -6.67
N LYS A 35 5.77 1.39 -7.73
CA LYS A 35 6.27 2.66 -8.29
C LYS A 35 5.22 3.40 -9.14
N SER A 36 4.26 2.66 -9.70
CA SER A 36 3.27 3.18 -10.64
C SER A 36 2.00 3.73 -9.98
N VAL A 37 1.75 3.34 -8.73
CA VAL A 37 0.77 4.02 -7.86
C VAL A 37 1.47 5.11 -7.06
N ALA A 38 1.02 6.36 -7.19
CA ALA A 38 1.29 7.35 -6.16
C ALA A 38 0.83 6.75 -4.81
N PRO A 39 1.59 6.89 -3.71
CA PRO A 39 1.21 6.27 -2.46
C PRO A 39 -0.19 6.76 -2.08
N ALA A 40 -1.19 5.89 -2.22
CA ALA A 40 -2.56 6.21 -1.81
C ALA A 40 -2.65 6.46 -0.30
N ALA A 41 -1.63 6.01 0.45
CA ALA A 41 -1.40 6.35 1.84
C ALA A 41 0.11 6.44 2.10
N SER A 42 0.53 7.45 2.86
CA SER A 42 1.88 7.54 3.41
C SER A 42 1.84 7.04 4.86
N ILE A 43 2.55 5.94 5.14
CA ILE A 43 2.75 5.47 6.51
C ILE A 43 4.05 6.11 7.01
N TYR A 44 3.96 6.90 8.08
CA TYR A 44 5.16 7.44 8.73
C TYR A 44 5.94 6.32 9.43
N PRO A 45 7.28 6.28 9.29
CA PRO A 45 8.10 5.27 9.96
C PRO A 45 8.08 5.41 11.49
N GLU A 46 7.77 6.60 12.01
CA GLU A 46 7.63 6.90 13.42
C GLU A 46 6.36 7.72 13.67
N ALA A 47 5.72 7.48 14.81
CA ALA A 47 4.54 8.23 15.22
C ALA A 47 4.90 9.70 15.46
N LYS A 48 4.17 10.60 14.81
CA LYS A 48 4.33 12.05 15.01
C LYS A 48 3.30 12.55 16.00
N SER A 49 3.75 13.20 17.08
CA SER A 49 2.84 13.90 18.00
C SER A 49 2.25 15.14 17.31
N ILE A 50 1.00 15.02 16.87
CA ILE A 50 0.22 16.08 16.21
C ILE A 50 -1.00 16.52 17.02
N SER A 51 -1.48 15.71 17.96
CA SER A 51 -2.72 15.95 18.71
C SER A 51 -2.69 17.27 19.48
N GLU A 52 -1.57 17.63 20.10
CA GLU A 52 -1.43 18.86 20.89
C GLU A 52 -1.31 20.12 20.02
N LYS A 53 -0.92 19.98 18.75
CA LYS A 53 -0.58 21.11 17.86
C LYS A 53 -1.72 21.56 16.96
N LEU A 54 -2.75 20.73 16.83
CA LEU A 54 -3.87 20.97 15.91
C LEU A 54 -5.05 21.57 16.66
N ASN A 55 -5.32 22.84 16.36
CA ASN A 55 -6.48 23.58 16.85
C ASN A 55 -7.46 23.82 15.70
N PHE A 56 -8.73 23.56 15.94
CA PHE A 56 -9.83 23.69 15.00
C PHE A 56 -10.96 24.54 15.60
N ILE A 57 -11.89 24.92 14.75
CA ILE A 57 -13.17 25.51 15.14
C ILE A 57 -14.26 24.56 14.63
N ASN A 58 -15.16 24.13 15.51
CA ASN A 58 -16.25 23.22 15.13
C ASN A 58 -17.42 23.98 14.47
N ASP A 59 -18.45 23.25 14.06
CA ASP A 59 -19.67 23.80 13.45
C ASP A 59 -20.54 24.60 14.43
N GLN A 60 -20.25 24.56 15.73
CA GLN A 60 -20.83 25.43 16.76
C GLN A 60 -19.98 26.69 17.05
N SER A 61 -18.93 26.94 16.26
CA SER A 61 -17.99 28.07 16.45
C SER A 61 -17.17 28.02 17.74
N GLU A 62 -16.99 26.83 18.32
CA GLU A 62 -16.18 26.62 19.51
C GLU A 62 -14.75 26.24 19.11
N SER A 63 -13.76 26.77 19.84
CA SER A 63 -12.36 26.36 19.68
C SER A 63 -12.17 24.97 20.27
N LEU A 64 -11.44 24.12 19.54
CA LEU A 64 -11.23 22.74 19.92
C LEU A 64 -9.81 22.28 19.59
N ASN A 65 -9.17 21.57 20.51
CA ASN A 65 -7.87 20.94 20.25
C ASN A 65 -8.04 19.44 19.94
N LEU A 66 -7.26 18.88 19.02
CA LEU A 66 -7.37 17.46 18.64
C LEU A 66 -7.09 16.52 19.83
N SER A 67 -6.25 16.93 20.79
CA SER A 67 -6.02 16.16 22.02
C SER A 67 -7.30 15.99 22.86
N GLU A 68 -8.18 16.99 22.88
CA GLU A 68 -9.45 16.98 23.64
C GLU A 68 -10.50 16.06 23.03
N ILE A 69 -10.49 15.88 21.69
CA ILE A 69 -11.34 14.90 21.00
C ILE A 69 -10.79 13.49 21.16
N SER A 70 -9.48 13.32 20.98
CA SER A 70 -8.89 11.99 20.90
C SER A 70 -9.03 11.22 22.21
N GLN A 71 -8.77 11.81 23.39
CA GLN A 71 -8.99 11.19 24.73
C GLN A 71 -8.53 9.71 24.83
N GLY A 72 -7.41 9.37 24.18
CA GLY A 72 -6.88 7.99 24.15
C GLY A 72 -7.62 7.02 23.21
N LYS A 73 -8.52 7.51 22.38
CA LYS A 73 -9.25 6.79 21.34
C LYS A 73 -8.60 7.00 19.97
N TRP A 74 -8.83 6.04 19.07
CA TRP A 74 -8.47 6.18 17.67
C TRP A 74 -9.33 7.24 17.00
N VAL A 75 -8.69 8.15 16.27
CA VAL A 75 -9.34 9.20 15.49
C VAL A 75 -9.00 8.98 14.01
N LEU A 76 -10.04 8.81 13.19
CA LEU A 76 -9.93 8.86 11.74
C LEU A 76 -10.27 10.29 11.29
N MET A 77 -9.33 10.97 10.64
CA MET A 77 -9.54 12.34 10.17
C MET A 77 -9.67 12.37 8.65
N TYR A 78 -10.70 13.04 8.16
CA TYR A 78 -10.94 13.33 6.75
C TYR A 78 -10.80 14.82 6.51
N PHE A 79 -10.09 15.20 5.44
CA PHE A 79 -9.91 16.60 5.05
C PHE A 79 -10.60 16.83 3.69
N GLY A 80 -11.64 17.64 3.69
CA GLY A 80 -12.42 17.99 2.49
C GLY A 80 -13.04 19.38 2.60
N TYR A 81 -13.83 19.77 1.60
CA TYR A 81 -14.57 21.03 1.58
C TYR A 81 -15.95 20.83 0.92
N THR A 82 -16.96 21.57 1.36
CA THR A 82 -18.36 21.33 1.01
C THR A 82 -18.69 21.59 -0.46
N SER A 83 -17.92 22.45 -1.12
CA SER A 83 -18.11 22.77 -2.54
C SER A 83 -17.43 21.78 -3.49
N CYS A 84 -16.91 20.66 -2.98
CA CYS A 84 -16.29 19.64 -3.81
C CYS A 84 -17.39 18.86 -4.55
N PRO A 85 -17.44 18.90 -5.88
CA PRO A 85 -18.62 18.46 -6.62
C PRO A 85 -18.84 16.95 -6.62
N ASP A 86 -17.78 16.13 -6.44
CA ASP A 86 -17.87 14.68 -6.69
C ASP A 86 -17.21 13.82 -5.60
N VAL A 87 -15.90 13.96 -5.38
CA VAL A 87 -15.14 13.02 -4.53
C VAL A 87 -15.52 13.08 -3.05
N CYS A 88 -15.82 14.28 -2.51
CA CYS A 88 -16.13 14.41 -1.09
C CYS A 88 -17.47 13.77 -0.68
N PRO A 89 -18.59 13.95 -1.40
CA PRO A 89 -19.84 13.25 -1.09
C PRO A 89 -19.70 11.72 -1.09
N ILE A 90 -18.86 11.18 -1.97
CA ILE A 90 -18.64 9.72 -2.12
C ILE A 90 -17.77 9.17 -0.99
N ASP A 91 -16.74 9.90 -0.55
CA ASP A 91 -15.87 9.47 0.55
C ASP A 91 -16.60 9.43 1.91
N LEU A 92 -17.69 10.19 2.05
CA LEU A 92 -18.47 10.36 3.29
C LEU A 92 -19.72 9.47 3.40
N SER A 93 -20.07 8.72 2.35
CA SER A 93 -21.28 7.87 2.28
C SER A 93 -21.02 6.42 2.70
#